data_AF-A0A933QEI7-F1
#
_entry.id   AF-A0A933QEI7-F1
#
_cell.length_a   1.000
_cell.length_b   1.000
_cell.length_c   1.000
_cell.angle_alpha   90.00
_cell.angle_beta   90.00
_cell.angle_gamma   90.00
#
_symmetry.space_group_name_H-M   'P 1'
#
loop_
_entity.id
_entity.type
_entity.pdbx_description
1 polymer ?
#
loop_
_entity_poly.entity_id
_entity_poly.type
_entity_poly.pdbx_seq_one_letter_code
_entity_poly.pdbx_strand_id
1 'polypeptide(L)'
;MLRTYAESEIPLPSALARNGERSWHWVELPLYITYFLVTFRVRQGANMLGRTLLFSDIRSVLQIAGEAIEDHRLERVDVLIPAYLHGGTGYRLAQIKEVWESDGDHPAVSFVLDDGASIFDSCCEGEHAHGANLKLVARL
;
A
#
# COMPACT_ATOMS: atom_id res chain seq x y z
N MET A 1 6.63 -15.28 1.95
CA MET A 1 7.22 -16.28 2.86
C MET A 1 7.09 -15.75 4.29
N LEU A 2 6.64 -16.58 5.23
CA LEU A 2 6.54 -16.19 6.65
C LEU A 2 7.94 -16.04 7.25
N ARG A 3 8.14 -15.01 8.06
CA ARG A 3 9.33 -14.86 8.90
C ARG A 3 9.05 -15.50 10.25
N THR A 4 9.97 -16.35 10.67
CA THR A 4 9.92 -17.03 11.97
C THR A 4 11.03 -16.47 12.84
N TYR A 5 10.79 -16.47 14.15
CA TYR A 5 11.67 -15.89 15.15
C TYR A 5 11.99 -16.97 16.18
N ALA A 6 13.26 -17.09 16.57
CA ALA A 6 13.69 -18.15 17.48
C ALA A 6 13.05 -17.97 18.87
N GLU A 7 12.93 -16.71 19.30
CA GLU A 7 12.27 -16.32 20.55
C GLU A 7 10.76 -16.58 20.56
N SER A 8 10.11 -16.77 19.40
CA SER A 8 8.68 -17.08 19.32
C SER A 8 8.38 -18.57 19.19
N GLU A 9 9.40 -19.42 19.05
CA GLU A 9 9.22 -20.86 18.89
C GLU A 9 8.75 -21.53 20.19
N ILE A 10 7.76 -22.41 20.06
CA ILE A 10 7.21 -23.21 21.15
C ILE A 10 7.85 -24.59 21.10
N PRO A 11 8.53 -25.04 22.18
CA PRO A 11 9.08 -26.39 22.23
C PRO A 11 7.94 -27.40 22.26
N LEU A 12 7.88 -28.28 21.25
CA LEU A 12 6.92 -29.37 21.18
C LEU A 12 7.52 -30.65 21.79
N PRO A 13 6.80 -31.35 22.69
CA PRO A 13 7.21 -32.67 23.12
C PRO A 13 7.40 -33.61 21.92
N SER A 14 8.46 -34.41 21.93
CA SER A 14 8.81 -35.31 20.81
C SER A 14 7.72 -36.31 20.45
N ALA A 15 6.85 -36.67 21.41
CA ALA A 15 5.68 -37.52 21.15
C ALA A 15 4.63 -36.88 20.23
N LEU A 16 4.59 -35.55 20.17
CA LEU A 16 3.66 -34.76 19.36
C LEU A 16 4.27 -34.27 18.04
N ALA A 17 5.59 -34.04 17.97
CA ALA A 17 6.28 -33.55 16.78
C ALA A 17 6.95 -34.69 15.99
N ARG A 18 6.16 -35.47 15.24
CA ARG A 18 6.64 -36.73 14.62
C ARG A 18 7.58 -36.55 13.44
N ASN A 19 7.56 -35.39 12.77
CA ASN A 19 8.29 -35.14 11.51
C ASN A 19 9.05 -33.81 11.50
N GLY A 20 9.68 -33.42 12.62
CA GLY A 20 10.37 -32.14 12.70
C GLY A 20 9.43 -30.93 12.65
N GLU A 21 8.17 -31.15 13.02
CA GLU A 21 7.16 -30.11 13.17
C GLU A 21 7.61 -29.12 14.23
N ARG A 22 7.38 -27.84 13.95
CA ARG A 22 7.71 -26.71 14.82
C ARG A 22 6.46 -25.86 14.99
N SER A 23 6.37 -25.18 16.11
CA SER A 23 5.25 -24.29 16.40
C SER A 23 5.79 -22.95 16.86
N TRP A 24 5.05 -21.88 16.62
CA TRP A 24 5.40 -20.53 17.02
C TRP A 24 4.21 -19.85 17.68
N HIS A 25 4.46 -19.07 18.73
CA HIS A 25 3.47 -18.19 19.34
C HIS A 25 2.96 -17.14 18.35
N TRP A 26 3.85 -16.67 17.47
CA TRP A 26 3.55 -15.74 16.41
C TRP A 26 4.55 -15.89 15.27
N VAL A 27 4.10 -15.55 14.05
CA VAL A 27 4.91 -15.46 12.85
C VAL A 27 4.63 -14.12 12.19
N GLU A 28 5.62 -13.54 11.50
CA GLU A 28 5.41 -12.31 10.74
C GLU A 28 5.15 -12.69 9.27
N LEU A 29 4.06 -12.15 8.73
CA LEU A 29 3.82 -12.15 7.29
C LEU A 29 4.21 -10.78 6.73
N PRO A 30 5.43 -10.61 6.19
CA PRO A 30 5.80 -9.37 5.53
C PRO A 30 4.94 -9.21 4.28
N LEU A 31 4.03 -8.24 4.32
CA LEU A 31 3.24 -7.84 3.16
C LEU A 31 4.11 -6.89 2.33
N TYR A 32 4.49 -7.34 1.14
CA TYR A 32 5.25 -6.56 0.16
C TYR A 32 4.26 -5.83 -0.75
N ILE A 33 3.44 -4.98 -0.14
CA ILE A 33 2.44 -4.19 -0.86
C ILE A 33 2.58 -2.73 -0.47
N THR A 34 2.20 -1.87 -1.40
CA THR A 34 2.06 -0.45 -1.14
C THR A 34 0.79 -0.21 -0.34
N TYR A 35 0.87 0.68 0.65
CA TYR A 35 -0.32 1.15 1.36
C TYR A 35 -0.54 2.63 1.11
N PHE A 36 -1.80 3.06 1.20
CA PHE A 36 -2.22 4.44 0.99
C PHE A 36 -2.89 4.97 2.24
N LEU A 37 -2.37 6.08 2.76
CA LEU A 37 -2.98 6.82 3.86
C LEU A 37 -3.76 7.98 3.28
N VAL A 38 -5.09 7.92 3.40
CA VAL A 38 -5.99 8.91 2.83
C VAL A 38 -6.57 9.75 3.95
N THR A 39 -6.28 11.04 3.93
CA THR A 39 -6.76 11.99 4.93
C THR A 39 -7.92 12.80 4.37
N PHE A 40 -9.05 12.76 5.09
CA PHE A 40 -10.25 13.51 4.80
C PHE A 40 -10.49 14.55 5.89
N ARG A 41 -11.08 15.67 5.47
CA ARG A 41 -11.78 16.59 6.36
C ARG A 41 -13.26 16.30 6.30
N VAL A 42 -13.84 16.00 7.45
CA VAL A 42 -15.26 15.70 7.63
C VAL A 42 -15.90 16.84 8.40
N ARG A 43 -16.97 17.40 7.85
CA ARG A 43 -17.80 18.36 8.57
C ARG A 43 -18.81 17.61 9.43
N GLN A 44 -18.84 17.91 10.73
CA GLN A 44 -19.82 17.36 11.66
C GLN A 44 -20.47 18.52 12.42
N GLY A 45 -21.61 18.98 11.92
CA GLY A 45 -22.26 20.20 12.40
C GLY A 45 -21.38 21.43 12.14
N ALA A 46 -20.98 22.13 13.21
CA ALA A 46 -20.09 23.30 13.14
C ALA A 46 -18.60 22.94 13.19
N ASN A 47 -18.26 21.67 13.43
CA ASN A 47 -16.87 21.23 13.62
C ASN A 47 -16.31 20.62 12.33
N MET A 48 -14.99 20.77 12.14
CA MET A 48 -14.22 20.07 11.12
C MET A 48 -13.31 19.05 11.79
N LEU A 49 -13.41 17.79 11.38
CA LEU A 49 -12.60 16.68 11.90
C LEU A 49 -11.69 16.13 10.80
N GLY A 50 -10.42 15.93 11.11
CA GLY A 50 -9.50 15.17 10.26
C GLY A 50 -9.63 13.68 10.55
N ARG A 51 -9.78 12.86 9.51
CA ARG A 51 -9.74 11.39 9.61
C ARG A 51 -8.77 10.83 8.58
N THR A 52 -7.92 9.92 9.02
CA THR A 52 -7.00 9.20 8.14
C THR A 52 -7.40 7.74 8.08
N LEU A 53 -7.53 7.20 6.88
CA LEU A 53 -7.87 5.82 6.60
C LEU A 53 -6.73 5.15 5.83
N LEU A 54 -6.52 3.85 6.08
CA LEU A 54 -5.50 3.04 5.41
C LEU A 54 -6.15 2.16 4.34
N PHE A 55 -5.61 2.21 3.13
CA PHE A 55 -6.03 1.38 2.00
C PHE A 55 -4.85 0.56 1.50
N SER A 56 -5.12 -0.64 0.99
CA SER A 56 -4.14 -1.51 0.34
C SER A 56 -4.25 -1.49 -1.19
N ASP A 57 -5.17 -0.70 -1.74
CA ASP A 57 -5.47 -0.64 -3.16
C ASP A 57 -5.75 0.80 -3.58
N ILE A 58 -5.05 1.25 -4.62
CA ILE A 58 -5.20 2.60 -5.17
C ILE A 58 -6.57 2.81 -5.82
N ARG A 59 -7.18 1.78 -6.43
CA ARG A 59 -8.46 1.95 -7.12
C ARG A 59 -9.57 2.34 -6.16
N SER A 60 -9.56 1.75 -4.97
CA SER A 60 -10.43 2.14 -3.86
C SER A 60 -10.23 3.61 -3.46
N VAL A 61 -8.98 4.09 -3.43
CA VAL A 61 -8.67 5.50 -3.16
C VAL A 61 -9.20 6.41 -4.27
N LEU A 62 -8.99 6.04 -5.54
CA LEU A 62 -9.46 6.80 -6.70
C LEU A 62 -10.98 6.88 -6.77
N GLN A 63 -11.67 5.79 -6.45
CA GLN A 63 -13.12 5.76 -6.35
C GLN A 63 -13.60 6.79 -5.32
N ILE A 64 -13.03 6.78 -4.12
CA ILE A 64 -13.41 7.72 -3.06
C ILE A 64 -13.03 9.16 -3.42
N ALA A 65 -11.90 9.37 -4.09
CA ALA A 65 -11.48 10.68 -4.57
C ALA A 65 -12.42 11.25 -5.65
N GLY A 66 -13.02 10.38 -6.46
CA GLY A 66 -13.99 10.76 -7.49
C GLY A 66 -15.42 10.97 -6.97
N GLU A 67 -15.74 10.43 -5.80
CA GLU A 67 -17.06 10.59 -5.18
C GLU A 67 -17.18 11.95 -4.48
N ALA A 68 -18.10 12.80 -4.96
CA ALA A 68 -18.47 14.01 -4.24
C ALA A 68 -19.40 13.66 -3.07
N ILE A 69 -18.88 13.68 -1.85
CA ILE A 69 -19.66 13.44 -0.63
C ILE A 69 -19.84 14.79 0.08
N GLU A 70 -21.09 15.24 0.25
CA GLU A 70 -21.45 16.62 0.64
C GLU A 70 -20.86 17.15 1.96
N ASP A 71 -20.24 16.31 2.79
CA ASP A 71 -19.57 16.73 4.04
C ASP A 71 -18.12 16.24 4.16
N HIS A 72 -17.57 15.60 3.11
CA HIS A 72 -16.22 15.05 3.13
C HIS A 72 -15.39 15.67 2.03
N ARG A 73 -14.22 16.16 2.40
CA ARG A 73 -13.22 16.67 1.46
C ARG A 73 -11.96 15.84 1.59
N LEU A 74 -11.52 15.24 0.49
CA LEU A 74 -10.20 14.68 0.39
C LEU A 74 -9.16 15.79 0.56
N GLU A 75 -8.27 15.65 1.54
CA GLU A 75 -7.20 16.61 1.80
C GLU A 75 -5.86 16.15 1.26
N ARG A 76 -5.55 14.86 1.45
CA ARG A 76 -4.23 14.32 1.16
C ARG A 76 -4.29 12.82 0.94
N VAL A 77 -3.51 12.35 -0.03
CA VAL A 77 -3.21 10.93 -0.22
C VAL A 77 -1.71 10.76 -0.07
N ASP A 78 -1.30 10.01 0.94
CA ASP A 78 0.08 9.61 1.15
C ASP A 78 0.25 8.13 0.79
N VAL A 79 1.45 7.76 0.36
CA VAL A 79 1.84 6.40 0.02
C VAL A 79 2.94 5.92 0.96
N LEU A 80 2.75 4.75 1.54
CA LEU A 80 3.76 4.00 2.28
C LEU A 80 4.48 3.07 1.31
N ILE A 81 5.66 3.52 0.90
CA ILE A 81 6.50 2.89 -0.13
C ILE A 81 7.39 1.85 0.54
N PRO A 82 7.26 0.56 0.21
CA PRO A 82 8.11 -0.49 0.76
C PRO A 82 9.56 -0.38 0.26
N ALA A 83 10.49 -0.87 1.07
CA ALA A 83 11.95 -0.86 0.84
C ALA A 83 12.37 -1.26 -0.59
N TYR A 84 11.74 -2.30 -1.16
CA TYR A 84 12.12 -2.83 -2.47
C TYR A 84 11.85 -1.86 -3.64
N LEU A 85 10.96 -0.87 -3.46
CA LEU A 85 10.67 0.14 -4.50
C LEU A 85 11.60 1.36 -4.45
N HIS A 86 12.31 1.59 -3.34
CA HIS A 86 13.18 2.77 -3.19
C HIS A 86 14.64 2.43 -2.84
N GLY A 87 14.98 1.15 -2.67
CA GLY A 87 16.33 0.69 -2.40
C GLY A 87 16.85 0.98 -0.98
N GLY A 88 16.00 1.48 -0.08
CA GLY A 88 16.33 1.75 1.32
C GLY A 88 15.88 0.66 2.29
N THR A 89 15.75 1.02 3.57
CA THR A 89 15.24 0.16 4.65
C THR A 89 13.87 0.62 5.13
N GLY A 90 12.97 -0.31 5.41
CA GLY A 90 11.63 0.00 5.92
C GLY A 90 10.72 0.70 4.92
N TYR A 91 9.60 1.23 5.43
CA TYR A 91 8.65 2.00 4.64
C TYR A 91 9.02 3.49 4.60
N ARG A 92 8.92 4.09 3.43
CA ARG A 92 9.03 5.55 3.22
C ARG A 92 7.65 6.13 2.99
N LEU A 93 7.25 7.13 3.77
CA LEU A 93 6.01 7.87 3.53
C LEU A 93 6.27 9.04 2.58
N ALA A 94 5.44 9.20 1.55
CA ALA A 94 5.48 10.33 0.62
C ALA A 94 4.07 10.73 0.17
N GLN A 95 3.84 11.98 -0.21
CA GLN A 95 2.53 12.41 -0.74
C GLN A 95 2.42 12.08 -2.23
N ILE A 96 1.29 11.54 -2.67
CA ILE A 96 0.97 11.36 -4.09
C ILE A 96 0.39 12.67 -4.64
N LYS A 97 0.86 13.08 -5.82
CA LYS A 97 0.31 14.19 -6.62
C LYS A 97 -0.43 13.72 -7.85
N GLU A 98 0.10 12.70 -8.52
CA GLU A 98 -0.50 12.17 -9.74
C GLU A 98 -0.49 10.65 -9.74
N VAL A 99 -1.55 10.07 -10.28
CA VAL A 99 -1.69 8.63 -10.48
C VAL A 99 -1.80 8.36 -11.98
N TRP A 100 -0.94 7.47 -12.46
CA TRP A 100 -0.82 7.10 -13.86
C TRP A 100 -1.02 5.60 -14.00
N GLU A 101 -1.75 5.18 -15.02
CA GLU A 101 -2.01 3.76 -15.28
C GLU A 101 -1.63 3.41 -16.73
N SER A 102 -1.12 2.20 -16.95
CA SER A 102 -0.89 1.67 -18.30
C SER A 102 -2.17 1.14 -18.92
N ASP A 103 -2.22 1.11 -20.26
CA ASP A 103 -3.27 0.37 -20.96
C ASP A 103 -3.09 -1.16 -20.80
N GLY A 104 -4.18 -1.91 -20.67
CA GLY A 104 -4.19 -3.38 -20.65
C GLY A 104 -5.11 -4.01 -19.59
N ASP A 105 -5.26 -5.33 -19.64
CA ASP A 105 -6.12 -6.09 -18.69
C ASP A 105 -5.54 -6.14 -17.27
N HIS A 106 -4.22 -5.96 -17.14
CA HIS A 106 -3.49 -5.83 -15.89
C HIS A 106 -2.71 -4.52 -15.88
N PRO A 107 -3.38 -3.37 -15.70
CA PRO A 107 -2.75 -2.07 -15.80
C PRO A 107 -1.75 -1.93 -14.66
N ALA A 108 -0.54 -1.54 -15.01
CA ALA A 108 0.48 -1.19 -14.05
C ALA A 108 0.28 0.27 -13.61
N VAL A 109 0.56 0.55 -12.34
CA VAL A 109 0.29 1.85 -11.74
C VAL A 109 1.60 2.54 -11.39
N SER A 110 1.69 3.82 -11.73
CA SER A 110 2.79 4.70 -11.39
C SER A 110 2.28 5.91 -10.61
N PHE A 111 3.06 6.36 -9.64
CA PHE A 111 2.74 7.50 -8.80
C PHE A 111 3.82 8.56 -8.96
N VAL A 112 3.40 9.81 -9.19
CA VAL A 112 4.27 10.99 -9.08
C VAL A 112 4.11 11.56 -7.67
N LEU A 113 5.22 11.67 -6.96
CA LEU A 113 5.29 12.15 -5.59
C LEU A 113 5.42 13.68 -5.53
N ASP A 114 5.28 14.26 -4.34
CA ASP A 114 5.42 15.70 -4.09
C ASP A 114 6.83 16.24 -4.33
N ASP A 115 7.86 15.40 -4.16
CA ASP A 115 9.24 15.70 -4.53
C ASP A 115 9.52 15.57 -6.05
N GLY A 116 8.50 15.19 -6.83
CA GLY A 116 8.60 14.96 -8.27
C GLY A 116 9.19 13.60 -8.65
N ALA A 117 9.56 12.75 -7.69
CA ALA A 117 9.99 11.39 -7.98
C ALA A 117 8.81 10.53 -8.44
N SER A 118 9.09 9.59 -9.33
CA SER A 118 8.10 8.60 -9.77
C SER A 118 8.42 7.25 -9.19
N ILE A 119 7.40 6.57 -8.67
CA ILE A 119 7.48 5.18 -8.24
C ILE A 119 6.56 4.32 -9.09
N PHE A 120 7.01 3.12 -9.40
CA PHE A 120 6.26 2.18 -10.22
C PHE A 120 5.90 0.97 -9.37
N ASP A 121 4.60 0.74 -9.17
CA ASP A 121 4.12 -0.37 -8.37
C ASP A 121 3.71 -1.53 -9.28
N SER A 122 4.63 -2.49 -9.42
CA SER A 122 4.49 -3.67 -10.26
C SER A 122 4.07 -4.90 -9.45
N CYS A 123 3.16 -4.76 -8.48
CA CYS A 123 2.61 -5.92 -7.78
C CYS A 123 1.85 -6.89 -8.71
N CYS A 124 1.49 -6.47 -9.92
CA CYS A 124 0.97 -7.33 -10.97
C CYS A 124 2.12 -7.82 -11.86
N GLU A 125 2.28 -9.15 -11.94
CA GLU A 125 3.33 -9.84 -12.69
C GLU A 125 3.61 -9.24 -14.07
N GLY A 126 4.89 -9.05 -14.37
CA GLY A 126 5.37 -8.97 -15.74
C GLY A 126 6.42 -7.89 -15.98
N GLU A 127 7.55 -8.30 -16.54
CA GLU A 127 8.61 -7.48 -17.15
C GLU A 127 8.10 -6.59 -18.32
N HIS A 128 6.78 -6.41 -18.48
CA HIS A 128 6.11 -5.73 -19.59
C HIS A 128 5.82 -4.25 -19.34
N ALA A 129 6.17 -3.73 -18.17
CA ALA A 129 5.97 -2.33 -17.81
C ALA A 129 7.00 -1.36 -18.43
N HIS A 130 8.19 -1.84 -18.78
CA HIS A 130 9.23 -1.01 -19.40
C HIS A 130 8.89 -0.73 -20.86
N GLY A 131 8.06 0.31 -21.09
CA GLY A 131 7.64 0.78 -22.41
C GLY A 131 6.13 0.93 -22.59
N ALA A 132 5.31 0.69 -21.56
CA ALA A 132 3.88 0.87 -21.65
C ALA A 132 3.51 2.37 -21.72
N ASN A 133 2.55 2.72 -22.59
CA ASN A 133 1.97 4.05 -22.63
C ASN A 133 1.16 4.27 -21.35
N LEU A 134 1.63 5.18 -20.48
CA LEU A 134 0.93 5.59 -19.27
C LEU A 134 -0.03 6.74 -19.56
N LYS A 135 -1.20 6.71 -18.94
CA LYS A 135 -2.20 7.77 -18.98
C LYS A 135 -2.45 8.30 -17.58
N LEU A 136 -2.61 9.61 -17.47
CA LEU A 136 -2.97 10.27 -16.23
C LEU A 136 -4.42 9.89 -15.88
N VAL A 137 -4.61 9.29 -14.70
CA VAL A 137 -5.93 8.88 -14.20
C VAL A 137 -6.45 9.88 -13.18
N ALA A 138 -5.58 10.40 -12.30
CA ALA A 138 -5.98 11.37 -11.29
C ALA A 138 -4.88 12.33 -10.89
N ARG A 139 -5.29 13.52 -10.45
CA ARG A 139 -4.49 14.46 -9.67
C ARG A 139 -5.08 14.55 -8.26
N LEU A 140 -4.24 14.38 -7.26
CA LEU A 140 -4.62 14.24 -5.84
C LEU A 140 -4.07 15.39 -4.99
#